data_AF-A0A819XQN4-F1
#
_entry.id   AF-A0A819XQN4-F1
#
_cell.length_a   1.000
_cell.length_b   1.000
_cell.length_c   1.000
_cell.angle_alpha   90.00
_cell.angle_beta   90.00
_cell.angle_gamma   90.00
#
_symmetry.space_group_name_H-M   'P 1'
#
loop_
_entity.id
_entity.type
_entity.pdbx_description
1 polymer ?
#
loop_
_entity_poly.entity_id
_entity_poly.type
_entity_poly.pdbx_seq_one_letter_code
_entity_poly.pdbx_strand_id
1 'polypeptide(L)'
;MVCYHDRRGFYTSSIRMQKPRITDLKLHYGDELSDIHKELLAMLQEKDSTGITLLHGPPGTGKTHYLRYLINEIQDKKLIYVPPDLVEV
;
A
#
# COMPACT_ATOMS: atom_id res chain seq x y z
N MET A 1 -9.85 0.43 -5.17
CA MET A 1 -11.19 0.89 -4.74
C MET A 1 -11.04 1.60 -3.40
N VAL A 2 -11.83 2.62 -3.10
CA VAL A 2 -11.88 3.27 -1.78
C VAL A 2 -13.19 2.93 -1.09
N CYS A 3 -13.12 2.51 0.17
CA CYS A 3 -14.31 2.26 0.98
C CYS A 3 -14.94 3.58 1.43
N TYR A 4 -16.26 3.59 1.53
CA TYR A 4 -17.03 4.65 2.17
C TYR A 4 -18.26 4.06 2.86
N HIS A 5 -18.84 4.80 3.81
CA HIS A 5 -20.04 4.41 4.55
C HIS A 5 -21.16 5.42 4.27
N ASP A 6 -22.37 4.91 3.97
CA ASP A 6 -23.59 5.71 3.90
C ASP A 6 -24.67 5.11 4.81
N ARG A 7 -25.88 5.69 4.86
CA ARG A 7 -26.99 5.22 5.71
C ARG A 7 -27.44 3.77 5.45
N ARG A 8 -27.03 3.16 4.35
CA ARG A 8 -27.39 1.81 3.91
C ARG A 8 -26.25 0.80 4.10
N GLY A 9 -25.04 1.25 4.48
CA GLY A 9 -23.90 0.38 4.81
C GLY A 9 -22.59 0.80 4.15
N PHE A 10 -21.69 -0.17 3.96
CA PHE A 10 -20.36 0.03 3.39
C PHE A 10 -20.33 -0.28 1.89
N TYR A 11 -19.67 0.60 1.16
CA TYR A 11 -19.56 0.53 -0.30
C TYR A 11 -18.15 0.87 -0.74
N THR A 12 -17.89 0.63 -2.02
CA THR A 12 -16.59 0.92 -2.64
C THR A 12 -16.77 1.78 -3.88
N SER A 13 -15.90 2.78 -4.07
CA SER A 13 -15.81 3.56 -5.30
C SER A 13 -14.43 3.42 -5.96
N SER A 14 -14.32 3.78 -7.24
CA SER A 14 -13.05 3.77 -7.95
C SER A 14 -12.11 4.86 -7.40
N ILE A 15 -10.86 4.51 -7.17
CA ILE A 15 -9.80 5.46 -6.81
C ILE A 15 -8.69 5.37 -7.84
N ARG A 16 -8.18 6.52 -8.28
CA ARG A 16 -6.95 6.61 -9.08
C ARG A 16 -5.83 7.01 -8.13
N MET A 17 -4.83 6.14 -7.98
CA MET A 17 -3.61 6.47 -7.26
C MET A 17 -2.54 6.86 -8.27
N GLN A 18 -1.92 8.03 -8.09
CA GLN A 18 -0.77 8.40 -8.90
C GLN A 18 0.44 7.55 -8.47
N LYS A 19 1.16 7.01 -9.45
CA LYS A 19 2.41 6.31 -9.20
C LYS A 19 3.45 7.33 -8.73
N PRO A 20 3.96 7.23 -7.49
CA PRO A 20 5.04 8.09 -7.05
C PRO A 20 6.32 7.76 -7.82
N ARG A 21 7.16 8.79 -8.04
CA ARG A 21 8.45 8.63 -8.69
C ARG A 21 9.52 8.30 -7.63
N ILE A 22 9.89 7.03 -7.53
CA ILE A 22 11.06 6.59 -6.77
C ILE A 22 12.16 6.26 -7.78
N THR A 23 13.24 7.02 -7.77
CA THR A 23 14.37 6.84 -8.70
C THR A 23 15.35 5.78 -8.24
N ASP A 24 15.53 5.66 -6.93
CA ASP A 24 16.46 4.74 -6.30
C ASP A 24 15.96 4.40 -4.89
N LEU A 25 15.49 3.16 -4.69
CA LEU A 25 14.97 2.70 -3.40
C LEU A 25 16.05 2.74 -2.30
N LYS A 26 17.29 2.38 -2.64
CA LYS A 26 18.40 2.33 -1.70
C LYS A 26 18.80 3.73 -1.24
N LEU A 27 18.86 4.69 -2.16
CA LEU A 27 19.15 6.08 -1.83
C LEU A 27 18.09 6.69 -0.88
N HIS A 28 16.81 6.41 -1.14
CA HIS A 28 15.70 7.05 -0.41
C HIS A 28 15.33 6.35 0.90
N TYR A 29 15.57 5.05 1.01
CA TYR A 29 15.11 4.24 2.15
C TYR A 29 16.18 3.36 2.79
N GLY A 30 17.41 3.39 2.28
CA GLY A 30 18.53 2.61 2.79
C GLY A 30 18.69 1.24 2.15
N ASP A 31 19.86 0.66 2.39
CA ASP A 31 20.30 -0.62 1.80
C ASP A 31 19.34 -1.77 2.12
N GLU A 32 18.88 -1.83 3.37
CA GLU A 32 18.03 -2.90 3.89
C GLU A 32 16.66 -2.96 3.21
N LEU A 33 16.10 -1.82 2.77
CA LEU A 33 14.77 -1.82 2.16
C LEU A 33 14.77 -2.52 0.80
N SER A 34 15.90 -2.59 0.11
CA SER A 34 15.95 -3.20 -1.22
C SER A 34 15.59 -4.68 -1.19
N ASP A 35 16.01 -5.42 -0.16
CA ASP A 35 15.71 -6.84 -0.03
C ASP A 35 14.31 -7.07 0.55
N ILE A 36 13.91 -6.29 1.56
CA ILE A 36 12.53 -6.28 2.08
C ILE A 36 11.53 -5.98 0.94
N HIS A 37 11.86 -5.06 0.03
CA HIS A 37 11.03 -4.72 -1.11
C HIS A 37 10.82 -5.92 -2.04
N LYS A 38 11.88 -6.65 -2.37
CA LYS A 38 11.79 -7.84 -3.24
C LYS A 38 10.94 -8.93 -2.59
N GLU A 39 11.17 -9.23 -1.32
CA GLU A 39 10.40 -10.24 -0.58
C GLU A 39 8.92 -9.86 -0.47
N LEU A 40 8.65 -8.60 -0.11
CA LEU A 40 7.29 -8.09 0.02
C LEU A 40 6.56 -8.09 -1.33
N LEU A 41 7.23 -7.69 -2.42
CA LEU A 41 6.64 -7.70 -3.75
C LEU A 41 6.35 -9.13 -4.21
N ALA A 42 7.28 -10.07 -4.01
CA ALA A 42 7.08 -11.48 -4.34
C ALA A 42 5.88 -12.06 -3.57
N MET A 43 5.79 -11.83 -2.27
CA MET A 43 4.66 -12.27 -1.45
C MET A 43 3.34 -11.64 -1.94
N LEU A 44 3.34 -10.34 -2.27
CA LEU A 44 2.14 -9.65 -2.72
C LEU A 44 1.71 -10.05 -4.15
N GLN A 45 2.63 -10.49 -5.00
CA GLN A 45 2.32 -10.97 -6.35
C GLN A 45 1.93 -12.47 -6.37
N GLU A 46 2.36 -13.24 -5.37
CA GLU A 46 1.99 -14.65 -5.22
C GLU A 46 0.45 -14.80 -5.17
N LYS A 47 -0.06 -15.72 -5.98
CA LYS A 47 -1.49 -16.00 -6.08
C LYS A 47 -1.96 -16.65 -4.78
N ASP A 48 -3.09 -16.18 -4.25
CA ASP A 48 -3.69 -16.69 -3.01
C ASP A 48 -2.79 -16.59 -1.76
N SER A 49 -1.76 -15.74 -1.79
CA SER A 49 -0.94 -15.47 -0.61
C SER A 49 -1.74 -14.83 0.52
N THR A 50 -1.51 -15.30 1.74
CA THR A 50 -2.12 -14.79 2.97
C THR A 50 -1.05 -14.19 3.86
N GLY A 51 -1.31 -13.02 4.43
CA GLY A 51 -0.38 -12.39 5.36
C GLY A 51 -0.79 -10.97 5.73
N ILE A 52 -0.12 -10.42 6.73
CA ILE A 52 -0.26 -9.03 7.15
C ILE A 52 1.13 -8.41 7.21
N THR A 53 1.32 -7.31 6.50
CA THR A 53 2.54 -6.49 6.56
C THR A 53 2.21 -5.15 7.19
N LEU A 54 3.00 -4.74 8.18
CA LEU A 54 2.86 -3.46 8.84
C LEU A 54 4.07 -2.56 8.53
N LEU A 55 3.82 -1.41 7.91
CA LEU A 55 4.85 -0.37 7.74
C LEU A 55 4.82 0.58 8.94
N HIS A 56 5.84 0.55 9.79
CA HIS A 56 5.96 1.42 10.96
C HIS A 56 7.27 2.23 10.95
N GLY A 57 7.31 3.31 11.74
CA GLY A 57 8.49 4.18 11.86
C GLY A 57 8.13 5.64 12.11
N PRO A 58 9.12 6.51 12.37
CA PRO A 58 8.91 7.93 12.68
C PRO A 58 8.12 8.72 11.62
N PRO A 59 7.42 9.80 11.97
CA PRO A 59 6.76 10.66 10.97
C PRO A 59 7.79 11.20 9.96
N GLY A 60 7.37 11.35 8.70
CA GLY A 60 8.25 11.87 7.63
C GLY A 60 9.12 10.82 6.92
N THR A 61 9.18 9.56 7.37
CA THR A 61 10.04 8.51 6.75
C THR A 61 9.48 7.88 5.46
N GLY A 62 8.53 8.54 4.79
CA GLY A 62 8.07 8.10 3.47
C GLY A 62 7.21 6.82 3.44
N LYS A 63 6.69 6.33 4.56
CA LYS A 63 5.80 5.12 4.62
C LYS A 63 4.65 5.17 3.62
N THR A 64 3.83 6.22 3.65
CA THR A 64 2.70 6.40 2.73
C THR A 64 3.15 6.55 1.27
N HIS A 65 4.34 7.12 1.06
CA HIS A 65 4.93 7.24 -0.28
C HIS A 65 5.34 5.88 -0.83
N TYR A 66 6.01 5.05 -0.01
CA TYR A 66 6.39 3.69 -0.37
C TYR A 66 5.18 2.77 -0.57
N LEU A 67 4.15 2.86 0.29
CA LEU A 67 2.91 2.09 0.13
C LEU A 67 2.24 2.38 -1.23
N ARG A 68 2.17 3.66 -1.64
CA ARG A 68 1.65 4.05 -2.95
C ARG A 68 2.51 3.51 -4.10
N TYR A 69 3.84 3.49 -3.93
CA TYR A 69 4.75 2.90 -4.90
C TYR A 69 4.46 1.40 -5.05
N LEU A 70 4.46 0.66 -3.95
CA LEU A 70 4.24 -0.79 -3.91
C LEU A 70 2.90 -1.19 -4.54
N ILE A 71 1.82 -0.47 -4.23
CA ILE A 71 0.50 -0.70 -4.81
C ILE A 71 0.51 -0.58 -6.35
N ASN A 72 1.34 0.30 -6.91
CA ASN A 72 1.46 0.47 -8.36
C ASN A 72 2.34 -0.60 -9.04
N GLU A 73 3.15 -1.34 -8.28
CA GLU A 73 3.95 -2.47 -8.79
C GLU A 73 3.15 -3.78 -8.85
N ILE A 74 2.03 -3.87 -8.12
CA ILE A 74 1.15 -5.04 -8.09
C ILE A 74 0.12 -4.92 -9.22
N GLN A 75 0.12 -5.89 -10.14
CA GLN A 75 -0.73 -5.86 -11.33
C GLN A 75 -2.05 -6.63 -11.14
N ASP A 76 -2.00 -7.82 -10.54
CA ASP A 76 -3.10 -8.79 -10.57
C ASP A 76 -3.83 -8.96 -9.22
N LYS A 77 -3.90 -7.90 -8.40
CA LYS A 77 -4.67 -7.92 -7.14
C LYS A 77 -5.65 -6.76 -7.02
N LYS A 78 -6.83 -7.06 -6.46
CA LYS A 78 -7.83 -6.05 -6.13
C LYS A 78 -7.35 -5.22 -4.93
N LEU A 79 -7.12 -3.94 -5.16
CA LEU A 79 -6.82 -2.98 -4.10
C LEU A 79 -8.10 -2.47 -3.42
N ILE A 80 -8.13 -2.52 -2.09
CA ILE A 80 -9.12 -1.82 -1.26
C ILE A 80 -8.36 -0.86 -0.34
N TYR A 81 -8.72 0.42 -0.39
CA TYR A 81 -8.24 1.45 0.51
C TYR A 81 -9.35 1.77 1.51
N VAL A 82 -9.08 1.58 2.80
CA VAL A 82 -9.99 1.91 3.89
C VAL A 82 -9.50 3.23 4.50
N PRO A 83 -10.23 4.34 4.30
CA PRO A 83 -9.83 5.61 4.87
C PRO A 83 -10.03 5.63 6.41
N PRO A 84 -9.23 6.42 7.15
CA PRO A 84 -9.22 6.39 8.62
C PRO A 84 -10.55 6.75 9.28
N ASP A 85 -11.34 7.60 8.63
CA ASP A 85 -12.69 8.01 9.04
C ASP A 85 -13.69 6.85 9.11
N LEU A 86 -13.40 5.71 8.46
CA LEU A 86 -14.19 4.48 8.62
C LEU A 86 -13.77 3.62 9.81
N VAL A 87 -12.62 3.92 10.43
CA VAL A 87 -12.04 3.13 11.53
C VAL A 87 -12.36 3.76 12.89
N GLU A 88 -12.52 5.09 12.93
CA GLU A 88 -12.99 5.80 14.13
C GLU A 88 -14.52 5.62 14.25
N VAL A 89 -14.91 4.63 15.05
CA VAL A 89 -16.29 4.45 15.55
C VAL A 89 -16.40 5.01 16.96
#